data_AF-A0A0F9ERS5-F1
#
_entry.id   AF-A0A0F9ERS5-F1
#
_cell.length_a   1.000
_cell.length_b   1.000
_cell.length_c   1.000
_cell.angle_alpha   90.00
_cell.angle_beta   90.00
_cell.angle_gamma   90.00
#
_symmetry.space_group_name_H-M   'P 1'
#
loop_
_entity.id
_entity.type
_entity.pdbx_description
1 polymer ?
#
loop_
_entity_poly.entity_id
_entity_poly.type
_entity_poly.pdbx_seq_one_letter_code
_entity_poly.pdbx_strand_id
1 'polypeptide(L)'
;MSGRGAGRINELAILGEWNAICDMCGRRFKASELIKNWKGLMVCPEDWEPRHVLDFFRLPGEKIDVPFARSDNKPEKMGRSTDAENFTSGPTFDDTTGGDPSTTGSFGTIPSGVVTKAT
;
A
#
# COMPACT_ATOMS: atom_id res chain seq x y z
N MET A 1 19.19 -15.96 -62.13
CA MET A 1 17.82 -16.23 -61.64
C MET A 1 17.85 -16.25 -60.11
N SER A 2 17.68 -15.09 -59.48
CA SER A 2 17.65 -15.01 -58.02
C SER A 2 16.24 -15.29 -57.54
N GLY A 3 16.07 -16.40 -56.82
CA GLY A 3 14.80 -16.79 -56.23
C GLY A 3 14.37 -15.75 -55.21
N ARG A 4 13.26 -15.07 -55.47
CA ARG A 4 12.53 -14.32 -54.45
C ARG A 4 12.04 -15.34 -53.43
N GLY A 5 12.77 -15.45 -52.32
CA GLY A 5 12.34 -16.22 -51.17
C GLY A 5 10.92 -15.82 -50.81
N ALA A 6 10.02 -16.79 -50.74
CA ALA A 6 8.66 -16.61 -50.29
C ALA A 6 8.71 -15.96 -48.89
N GLY A 7 8.25 -14.71 -48.83
CA GLY A 7 7.99 -14.01 -47.57
C GLY A 7 7.09 -14.85 -46.68
N ARG A 8 7.30 -14.72 -45.39
CA ARG A 8 6.73 -15.56 -44.34
C ARG A 8 5.20 -15.46 -44.41
N ILE A 9 4.50 -16.57 -44.24
CA ILE A 9 3.03 -16.69 -44.28
C ILE A 9 2.26 -15.81 -43.26
N ASN A 10 2.96 -14.98 -42.47
CA ASN A 10 2.38 -13.97 -41.58
C ASN A 10 2.35 -12.57 -42.22
N GLU A 11 2.80 -12.41 -43.48
CA GLU A 11 2.88 -11.12 -44.19
C GLU A 11 1.65 -10.82 -45.08
N LEU A 12 0.60 -11.65 -45.02
CA LEU A 12 -0.71 -11.30 -45.56
C LEU A 12 -1.45 -10.48 -44.50
N ALA A 13 -1.47 -9.16 -44.65
CA ALA A 13 -2.40 -8.30 -43.93
C ALA A 13 -3.79 -8.94 -44.00
N ILE A 14 -4.31 -9.41 -42.86
CA ILE A 14 -5.60 -10.08 -42.81
C ILE A 14 -6.64 -9.05 -43.28
N LEU A 15 -7.31 -9.37 -44.38
CA LEU A 15 -8.25 -8.48 -45.05
C LEU A 15 -9.39 -8.14 -44.07
N GLY A 16 -9.44 -6.88 -43.64
CA GLY A 16 -10.47 -6.37 -42.72
C GLY A 16 -9.95 -5.89 -41.36
N GLU A 17 -8.69 -6.11 -41.04
CA GLU A 17 -8.14 -5.57 -39.80
C GLU A 17 -7.86 -4.06 -39.91
N TRP A 18 -8.15 -3.31 -38.86
CA TRP A 18 -7.84 -1.89 -38.73
C TRP A 18 -6.58 -1.66 -37.89
N ASN A 19 -6.04 -0.45 -37.98
CA ASN A 19 -4.93 -0.03 -37.14
C ASN A 19 -5.48 0.49 -35.81
N ALA A 20 -4.89 0.05 -34.71
CA ALA A 20 -5.25 0.46 -33.36
C ALA A 20 -3.97 0.91 -32.62
N ILE A 21 -4.15 1.67 -31.54
CA ILE A 21 -3.06 2.27 -30.78
C ILE A 21 -2.91 1.50 -29.47
N CYS A 22 -1.67 1.21 -29.07
CA CYS A 22 -1.39 0.68 -27.73
C CYS A 22 -1.57 1.79 -26.68
N ASP A 23 -2.36 1.52 -25.64
CA ASP A 23 -2.64 2.50 -24.57
C ASP A 23 -1.41 2.84 -23.69
N MET A 24 -0.38 1.99 -23.69
CA MET A 24 0.83 2.16 -22.86
C MET A 24 1.96 2.87 -23.61
N CYS A 25 2.38 2.36 -24.78
CA CYS A 25 3.48 2.95 -25.55
C CYS A 25 3.03 3.93 -26.65
N GLY A 26 1.75 4.01 -26.98
CA GLY A 26 1.22 4.94 -27.99
C GLY A 26 1.58 4.61 -29.45
N ARG A 27 2.25 3.48 -29.71
CA ARG A 27 2.55 3.01 -31.08
C ARG A 27 1.30 2.42 -31.74
N ARG A 28 1.26 2.49 -33.08
CA ARG A 28 0.20 1.90 -33.90
C ARG A 28 0.55 0.45 -34.19
N PHE A 29 -0.37 -0.45 -33.88
CA PHE A 29 -0.30 -1.88 -34.14
C PHE A 29 -1.54 -2.31 -34.93
N LYS A 30 -1.51 -3.54 -35.43
CA LYS A 30 -2.70 -4.14 -36.01
C LYS A 30 -3.66 -4.58 -34.89
N ALA A 31 -4.97 -4.49 -35.13
CA ALA A 31 -5.97 -4.83 -34.12
C ALA A 31 -5.82 -6.26 -33.56
N SER A 32 -5.31 -7.20 -34.36
CA SER A 32 -5.03 -8.58 -33.96
C SER A 32 -3.76 -8.77 -33.13
N GLU A 33 -2.83 -7.82 -33.18
CA GLU A 33 -1.58 -7.86 -32.42
C GLU A 33 -1.76 -7.33 -30.99
N LEU A 34 -2.83 -6.59 -30.72
CA LEU A 34 -3.14 -6.04 -29.41
C LEU A 34 -3.80 -7.09 -28.51
N ILE A 35 -3.39 -7.11 -27.25
CA ILE A 35 -3.88 -8.02 -26.22
C ILE A 35 -4.51 -7.19 -25.11
N LYS A 36 -5.63 -7.67 -24.56
CA LYS A 36 -6.26 -7.02 -23.42
C LYS A 36 -5.48 -7.34 -22.14
N ASN A 37 -4.99 -6.30 -21.46
CA ASN A 37 -4.33 -6.43 -20.17
C ASN A 37 -5.35 -6.69 -19.04
N TRP A 38 -4.89 -7.11 -17.85
CA TRP A 38 -5.75 -7.36 -16.68
C TRP A 38 -6.47 -6.10 -16.15
N LYS A 39 -5.94 -4.92 -16.47
CA LYS A 39 -6.57 -3.60 -16.22
C LYS A 39 -7.66 -3.26 -17.25
N GLY A 40 -7.81 -4.05 -18.31
CA GLY A 40 -8.77 -3.83 -19.39
C GLY A 40 -8.30 -2.95 -20.54
N LEU A 41 -7.02 -2.55 -20.55
CA LEU A 41 -6.37 -1.75 -21.60
C LEU A 41 -5.94 -2.63 -22.80
N MET A 42 -5.88 -2.06 -23.99
CA MET A 42 -5.33 -2.72 -25.18
C MET A 42 -3.84 -2.41 -25.29
N VAL A 43 -3.01 -3.43 -25.05
CA VAL A 43 -1.55 -3.29 -24.99
C VAL A 43 -0.88 -4.16 -26.04
N CYS A 44 0.30 -3.75 -26.49
CA CYS A 44 1.13 -4.59 -27.35
C CYS A 44 1.74 -5.75 -26.54
N PRO A 45 2.26 -6.80 -27.20
CA PRO A 45 2.82 -7.96 -26.50
C PRO A 45 4.03 -7.64 -25.61
N GLU A 46 4.76 -6.55 -25.92
CA GLU A 46 5.93 -6.10 -25.16
C GLU A 46 5.53 -5.48 -23.80
N ASP A 47 4.41 -4.74 -23.77
CA ASP A 47 3.90 -4.05 -22.57
C ASP A 47 2.87 -4.91 -21.81
N TRP A 48 2.70 -6.18 -22.20
CA TRP A 48 1.74 -7.08 -21.56
C TRP A 48 2.28 -7.58 -20.22
N GLU A 49 1.48 -7.40 -19.18
CA GLU A 49 1.83 -7.79 -17.82
C GLU A 49 0.87 -8.88 -17.32
N PRO A 50 1.36 -10.01 -16.77
CA PRO A 50 0.50 -10.98 -16.13
C PRO A 50 -0.07 -10.43 -14.81
N ARG A 51 -1.33 -10.74 -14.52
CA ARG A 51 -1.91 -10.40 -13.22
C ARG A 51 -1.33 -11.27 -12.12
N HIS A 52 -0.97 -10.66 -10.99
CA HIS A 52 -0.49 -11.41 -9.83
C HIS A 52 -1.60 -12.28 -9.23
N VAL A 53 -1.28 -13.53 -8.89
CA VAL A 53 -2.27 -14.52 -8.43
C VAL A 53 -2.92 -14.15 -7.10
N LEU A 54 -2.22 -13.40 -6.24
CA LEU A 54 -2.75 -12.97 -4.94
C LEU A 54 -3.86 -11.93 -5.07
N ASP A 55 -4.01 -11.24 -6.22
CA ASP A 55 -5.14 -10.34 -6.45
C ASP A 55 -6.49 -11.06 -6.43
N PHE A 56 -6.49 -12.37 -6.71
CA PHE A 56 -7.69 -13.19 -6.69
C PHE A 56 -7.97 -13.78 -5.32
N PHE A 57 -7.02 -13.69 -4.38
CA PHE A 57 -7.17 -14.27 -3.06
C PHE A 57 -8.18 -13.47 -2.24
N ARG A 58 -9.19 -14.18 -1.72
CA ARG A 58 -10.15 -13.63 -0.76
C ARG A 58 -10.05 -14.44 0.51
N LEU A 59 -9.82 -13.75 1.63
CA LEU A 59 -9.83 -14.40 2.93
C LEU A 59 -11.24 -14.92 3.22
N PRO A 60 -11.41 -16.18 3.64
CA PRO A 60 -12.66 -16.62 4.21
C PRO A 60 -12.96 -15.78 5.46
N GLY A 61 -14.23 -15.41 5.66
CA GLY A 61 -14.65 -14.76 6.90
C GLY A 61 -14.55 -15.76 8.05
N GLU A 62 -13.54 -15.61 8.91
CA GLU A 62 -13.38 -16.42 10.12
C GLU A 62 -14.19 -15.82 11.28
N LYS A 63 -14.82 -16.68 12.08
CA LYS A 63 -15.42 -16.28 13.35
C LYS A 63 -14.34 -16.36 14.42
N ILE A 64 -13.70 -15.23 14.69
CA ILE A 64 -12.69 -15.10 15.74
C ILE A 64 -13.42 -14.91 17.08
N ASP A 65 -14.20 -15.91 17.48
CA ASP A 65 -14.89 -15.94 18.76
C ASP A 65 -14.04 -16.73 19.76
N VAL A 66 -13.75 -16.14 20.92
CA VAL A 66 -13.10 -16.84 22.02
C VAL A 66 -14.17 -17.68 22.76
N PRO A 67 -13.93 -18.97 23.09
CA PRO A 67 -14.94 -19.83 23.72
C PRO A 67 -15.40 -19.32 25.09
N PHE A 68 -14.56 -18.56 25.78
CA PHE A 68 -14.93 -17.82 26.97
C PHE A 68 -14.17 -16.49 27.00
N ALA A 69 -14.90 -15.38 27.06
CA ALA A 69 -14.33 -14.09 27.37
C ALA A 69 -14.64 -13.75 28.82
N ARG A 70 -13.63 -13.34 29.60
CA ARG A 70 -13.90 -12.73 30.90
C ARG A 70 -14.66 -11.43 30.63
N SER A 71 -15.75 -11.21 31.32
CA SER A 71 -16.44 -9.92 31.23
C SER A 71 -15.47 -8.83 31.63
N ASP A 72 -15.23 -7.86 30.75
CA ASP A 72 -14.56 -6.64 31.15
C ASP A 72 -15.38 -6.01 32.26
N ASN A 73 -14.74 -5.75 33.41
CA ASN A 73 -15.27 -4.81 34.39
C ASN A 73 -15.18 -3.44 33.74
N LYS A 74 -16.09 -3.15 32.82
CA LYS A 74 -16.19 -1.82 32.22
C LYS A 74 -16.47 -0.91 33.40
N PRO A 75 -15.56 0.02 33.78
CA PRO A 75 -15.94 1.00 34.78
C PRO A 75 -17.22 1.64 34.23
N GLU A 76 -18.27 1.61 35.05
CA GLU A 76 -19.53 2.28 34.74
C GLU A 76 -19.16 3.63 34.15
N LYS A 77 -19.72 3.93 32.98
CA LYS A 77 -19.39 5.14 32.23
C LYS A 77 -19.47 6.31 33.21
N MET A 78 -18.32 6.78 33.71
CA MET A 78 -18.28 8.05 34.40
C MET A 78 -18.81 9.02 33.36
N GLY A 79 -19.97 9.58 33.65
CA GLY A 79 -20.61 10.53 32.76
C GLY A 79 -19.55 11.53 32.35
N ARG A 80 -19.42 11.76 31.04
CA ARG A 80 -18.71 12.95 30.56
C ARG A 80 -19.47 14.10 31.19
N SER A 81 -18.97 14.63 32.31
CA SER A 81 -19.54 15.80 32.95
C SER A 81 -19.58 16.87 31.87
N THR A 82 -20.78 17.33 31.55
CA THR A 82 -21.00 18.39 30.57
C THR A 82 -20.91 19.76 31.24
N ASP A 83 -20.30 19.81 32.42
CA ASP A 83 -20.08 21.02 33.18
C ASP A 83 -18.88 21.74 32.55
N ALA A 84 -19.16 22.51 31.49
CA ALA A 84 -18.23 23.36 30.76
C ALA A 84 -17.79 24.58 31.60
N GLU A 85 -17.41 24.36 32.85
CA GLU A 85 -17.26 25.41 33.86
C GLU A 85 -16.03 25.16 34.77
N ASN A 86 -14.90 24.65 34.24
CA ASN A 86 -13.64 24.81 34.96
C ASN A 86 -12.37 24.69 34.09
N PHE A 87 -12.33 25.46 33.00
CA PHE A 87 -11.06 25.86 32.39
C PHE A 87 -10.79 27.33 32.74
N THR A 88 -10.76 27.66 34.04
CA THR A 88 -10.32 28.97 34.48
C THR A 88 -8.88 28.86 34.98
N SER A 89 -7.98 29.40 34.16
CA SER A 89 -6.56 29.74 34.41
C SER A 89 -5.59 28.59 34.75
N GLY A 90 -5.06 27.95 33.70
CA GLY A 90 -3.67 27.48 33.72
C GLY A 90 -2.72 28.67 33.44
N PRO A 91 -1.46 28.65 33.90
CA PRO A 91 -0.54 29.77 33.75
C PRO A 91 -0.29 30.04 32.26
N THR A 92 -0.44 31.29 31.83
CA THR A 92 -0.02 31.74 30.51
C THR A 92 1.48 31.49 30.38
N PHE A 93 1.89 30.75 29.34
CA PHE A 93 3.30 30.67 29.00
C PHE A 93 3.64 31.99 28.30
N ASP A 94 4.25 32.90 29.05
CA ASP A 94 4.75 34.16 28.51
C ASP A 94 6.06 33.88 27.75
N ASP A 95 5.95 33.71 26.43
CA ASP A 95 7.08 33.62 25.49
C ASP A 95 7.66 35.02 25.23
N THR A 96 8.25 35.63 26.26
CA THR A 96 9.13 36.79 26.04
C THR A 96 10.05 37.05 27.23
N THR A 97 11.17 36.32 27.30
CA THR A 97 12.48 36.90 27.62
C THR A 97 13.58 35.87 27.42
N GLY A 98 14.51 36.18 26.51
CA GLY A 98 15.63 35.31 26.17
C GLY A 98 16.62 35.08 27.31
N GLY A 99 17.42 34.03 27.14
CA GLY A 99 18.54 33.70 28.00
C GLY A 99 18.99 32.24 27.86
N ASP A 100 19.75 31.97 26.80
CA ASP A 100 20.59 30.77 26.60
C ASP A 100 21.55 30.51 27.79
N PRO A 101 22.44 29.48 27.79
CA PRO A 101 22.45 28.15 27.15
C PRO A 101 22.79 27.03 28.18
N SER A 102 22.87 25.78 27.70
CA SER A 102 23.51 24.61 28.34
C SER A 102 22.68 23.81 29.35
N THR A 103 21.97 22.80 28.86
CA THR A 103 21.89 21.52 29.58
C THR A 103 21.85 20.41 28.55
N THR A 104 23.02 19.88 28.24
CA THR A 104 23.22 18.67 27.47
C THR A 104 22.57 17.51 28.23
N GLY A 105 21.37 17.11 27.82
CA GLY A 105 20.68 15.95 28.38
C GLY A 105 21.39 14.65 27.94
N SER A 106 22.13 14.06 28.87
CA SER A 106 22.76 12.74 28.74
C SER A 106 21.71 11.65 28.49
N PHE A 107 21.81 10.96 27.34
CA PHE A 107 21.04 9.74 27.08
C PHE A 107 21.52 8.64 28.02
N GLY A 108 20.65 8.21 28.92
CA GLY A 108 20.94 7.23 29.97
C GLY A 108 21.51 5.90 29.43
N THR A 109 22.60 5.47 30.05
CA THR A 109 23.29 4.19 29.83
C THR A 109 22.40 3.01 30.29
N ILE A 110 22.24 1.99 29.43
CA ILE A 110 21.65 0.70 29.81
C ILE A 110 22.70 -0.11 30.58
N PRO A 111 22.44 -0.57 31.82
CA PRO A 111 23.38 -1.45 32.51
C PRO A 111 23.32 -2.86 31.91
N SER A 112 24.43 -3.28 31.32
CA SER A 112 24.70 -4.67 30.94
C SER A 112 24.91 -5.54 32.19
N GLY A 113 24.04 -6.52 32.36
CA GLY A 113 24.38 -7.83 32.92
C GLY A 113 24.04 -8.06 34.39
N VAL A 114 23.16 -9.06 34.64
CA VAL A 114 23.41 -10.16 35.59
C VAL A 114 22.67 -11.40 35.07
N VAL A 115 23.41 -12.38 34.54
CA VAL A 115 22.96 -13.77 34.44
C VAL A 115 23.42 -14.46 35.72
N THR A 116 22.48 -14.90 36.57
CA THR A 116 22.79 -15.86 37.65
C THR A 116 21.66 -16.88 37.81
N LYS A 117 21.96 -18.09 37.33
CA LYS A 117 21.77 -19.42 37.93
C LYS A 117 20.36 -19.84 38.42
N ALA A 118 19.75 -20.78 37.69
CA ALA A 118 18.75 -21.69 38.24
C ALA A 118 19.46 -22.93 38.83
N THR A 119 19.09 -23.25 40.06
CA THR A 119 19.38 -24.52 40.76
C THR A 119 18.56 -25.65 40.17
#